data_AF-A0A838H3C7-F1
#
_entry.id   AF-A0A838H3C7-F1
#
_cell.length_a   1.000
_cell.length_b   1.000
_cell.length_c   1.000
_cell.angle_alpha   90.00
_cell.angle_beta   90.00
_cell.angle_gamma   90.00
#
_symmetry.space_group_name_H-M   'P 1'
#
loop_
_entity.id
_entity.type
_entity.pdbx_description
1 polymer ?
#
loop_
_entity_poly.entity_id
_entity_poly.type
_entity_poly.pdbx_seq_one_letter_code
_entity_poly.pdbx_strand_id
1 'polypeptide(L)'
;MIPLFTPEQVRGFDERAYAGGVRPEALMELAAGHLARAVLGVGGHGYGLRVGILCGKGNNGGDGLAAGRRLLDAGAQPRIHLLSGEDGLGEQGVAQLRRYRAAGGRLVAAAAEVLDGADVAVDCLLGTGVSGEPREPYATVIGALNDWGTARPAVVA
;
A
#
# COMPACT_ATOMS: atom_id res chain seq x y z
N MET A 1 17.75 -18.99 -6.23
CA MET A 1 16.30 -19.08 -5.94
C MET A 1 16.03 -18.28 -4.68
N ILE A 2 15.03 -17.40 -4.68
CA ILE A 2 14.62 -16.67 -3.48
C ILE A 2 13.63 -17.58 -2.72
N PRO A 3 13.84 -17.91 -1.43
CA PRO A 3 12.94 -18.76 -0.66
C PRO A 3 11.57 -18.10 -0.42
N LEU A 4 10.52 -18.90 -0.37
CA LEU A 4 9.18 -18.47 0.08
C LEU A 4 9.06 -18.69 1.59
N PHE A 5 8.49 -17.70 2.29
CA PHE A 5 8.34 -17.71 3.74
C PHE A 5 6.88 -17.78 4.16
N THR A 6 6.60 -18.45 5.27
CA THR A 6 5.27 -18.42 5.89
C THR A 6 5.03 -17.09 6.61
N PRO A 7 3.76 -16.70 6.84
CA PRO A 7 3.43 -15.53 7.68
C PRO A 7 4.14 -15.51 9.04
N GLU A 8 4.26 -16.67 9.69
CA GLU A 8 4.92 -16.82 10.98
C GLU A 8 6.42 -16.57 10.87
N GLN A 9 7.06 -17.03 9.78
CA GLN A 9 8.47 -16.79 9.54
C GLN A 9 8.75 -15.30 9.31
N VAL A 10 7.94 -14.63 8.48
CA VAL A 10 8.07 -13.19 8.23
C VAL A 10 7.90 -12.40 9.53
N ARG A 11 6.86 -12.71 10.33
CA ARG A 11 6.68 -12.08 11.64
C ARG A 11 7.88 -12.30 12.57
N GLY A 12 8.41 -13.51 12.60
CA GLY A 12 9.60 -13.82 13.38
C GLY A 12 10.86 -13.09 12.87
N PHE A 13 10.92 -12.67 11.61
CA PHE A 13 12.01 -11.85 11.09
C PHE A 13 11.90 -10.42 11.57
N ASP A 14 10.69 -9.85 11.51
CA ASP A 14 10.39 -8.51 12.04
C ASP A 14 10.68 -8.43 13.53
N GLU A 15 10.22 -9.40 14.33
CA GLU A 15 10.46 -9.47 15.78
C GLU A 15 11.95 -9.50 16.13
N ARG A 16 12.76 -10.26 15.37
CA ARG A 16 14.21 -10.28 15.56
C ARG A 16 14.87 -8.96 15.16
N ALA A 17 14.40 -8.30 14.11
CA ALA A 17 14.88 -6.97 13.73
C ALA A 17 14.58 -5.96 14.84
N TYR A 18 13.37 -5.99 15.42
CA TYR A 18 12.98 -5.13 16.53
C TYR A 18 13.81 -5.39 17.78
N ALA A 19 14.04 -6.65 18.15
CA ALA A 19 14.92 -7.02 19.26
C ALA A 19 16.37 -6.56 19.03
N GLY A 20 16.81 -6.46 17.77
CA GLY A 20 18.09 -5.89 17.36
C GLY A 20 18.14 -4.36 17.34
N GLY A 21 17.07 -3.67 17.72
CA GLY A 21 16.99 -2.20 17.80
C GLY A 21 16.51 -1.51 16.52
N VAL A 22 16.09 -2.26 15.49
CA VAL A 22 15.43 -1.67 14.32
C VAL A 22 14.05 -1.19 14.72
N ARG A 23 13.72 0.06 14.37
CA ARG A 23 12.38 0.59 14.66
C ARG A 23 11.37 0.06 13.63
N PRO A 24 10.11 -0.28 14.01
CA PRO A 24 9.07 -0.69 13.08
C PRO A 24 8.87 0.26 11.90
N GLU A 25 8.94 1.57 12.15
CA GLU A 25 8.83 2.59 11.10
C GLU A 25 9.94 2.44 10.05
N ALA A 26 11.14 2.00 10.43
CA ALA A 26 12.25 1.83 9.51
C ALA A 26 12.00 0.68 8.53
N LEU A 27 11.42 -0.44 8.98
CA LEU A 27 11.05 -1.54 8.11
C LEU A 27 9.93 -1.14 7.14
N MET A 28 8.89 -0.46 7.63
CA MET A 28 7.82 0.08 6.80
C MET A 28 8.34 1.08 5.75
N GLU A 29 9.25 1.97 6.16
CA GLU A 29 9.90 2.87 5.22
C GLU A 29 10.74 2.11 4.18
N LEU A 30 11.42 1.02 4.52
CA LEU A 30 12.12 0.21 3.52
C LEU A 30 11.13 -0.44 2.54
N ALA A 31 10.08 -1.09 3.05
CA ALA A 31 9.02 -1.73 2.26
C ALA A 31 8.38 -0.74 1.27
N ALA A 32 8.00 0.45 1.76
CA ALA A 32 7.43 1.52 0.96
C ALA A 32 8.32 1.98 -0.21
N GLY A 33 9.65 1.91 -0.06
CA GLY A 33 10.59 2.25 -1.13
C GLY A 33 10.64 1.22 -2.23
N HIS A 34 10.66 -0.04 -1.83
CA HIS A 34 10.59 -1.14 -2.78
C HIS A 34 9.25 -1.13 -3.51
N LEU A 35 8.14 -0.87 -2.81
CA LEU A 35 6.82 -0.74 -3.42
C LEU A 35 6.76 0.43 -4.41
N ALA A 36 7.19 1.63 -4.01
CA ALA A 36 7.21 2.79 -4.90
C ALA A 36 8.09 2.53 -6.14
N ARG A 37 9.27 1.90 -5.96
CA ARG A 37 10.15 1.54 -7.08
C ARG A 37 9.50 0.52 -8.03
N ALA A 38 8.77 -0.46 -7.50
CA ALA A 38 8.05 -1.43 -8.30
C ALA A 38 6.94 -0.76 -9.13
N VAL A 39 6.15 0.12 -8.50
CA VAL A 39 5.10 0.91 -9.17
C VAL A 39 5.67 1.75 -10.30
N LEU A 40 6.76 2.50 -10.05
CA LEU A 40 7.43 3.31 -11.06
C LEU A 40 8.00 2.46 -12.20
N GLY A 41 8.56 1.29 -11.88
CA GLY A 41 9.09 0.37 -12.88
C GLY A 41 8.01 -0.19 -13.81
N VAL A 42 6.85 -0.52 -13.25
CA VAL A 42 5.71 -1.02 -14.01
C VAL A 42 5.03 0.10 -14.81
N GLY A 43 4.93 1.30 -14.25
CA GLY A 43 4.41 2.48 -14.94
C GLY A 43 5.35 3.05 -16.01
N GLY A 44 6.63 2.69 -15.98
CA GLY A 44 7.65 3.11 -16.96
C GLY A 44 8.15 4.56 -16.81
N HIS A 45 7.53 5.36 -15.95
CA HIS A 45 7.92 6.74 -15.65
C HIS A 45 7.50 7.15 -14.24
N GLY A 46 8.01 8.30 -13.76
CA GLY A 46 7.61 8.90 -12.48
C GLY A 46 6.70 10.10 -12.64
N TYR A 47 7.21 11.15 -13.29
CA TYR A 47 6.46 12.40 -13.41
C TYR A 47 5.12 12.19 -14.14
N GLY A 48 4.03 12.65 -13.52
CA GLY A 48 2.68 12.57 -14.07
C GLY A 48 2.02 11.19 -14.04
N LEU A 49 2.69 10.14 -13.55
CA LEU A 49 2.11 8.81 -13.42
C LEU A 49 0.94 8.83 -12.43
N ARG A 50 -0.27 8.45 -12.86
CA ARG A 50 -1.45 8.42 -12.00
C ARG A 50 -1.52 7.05 -11.31
N VAL A 51 -1.37 7.04 -9.99
CA VAL A 51 -1.32 5.80 -9.22
C VAL A 51 -2.55 5.71 -8.33
N GLY A 52 -3.30 4.63 -8.44
CA GLY A 52 -4.37 4.32 -7.50
C GLY A 52 -3.86 3.39 -6.39
N ILE A 53 -4.02 3.74 -5.11
CA ILE A 53 -3.61 2.89 -3.98
C ILE A 53 -4.81 2.59 -3.09
N LEU A 54 -5.11 1.31 -2.90
CA LEU A 54 -6.19 0.83 -2.05
C LEU A 54 -5.59 0.30 -0.73
N CYS A 55 -5.82 1.02 0.36
CA CYS A 55 -5.22 0.71 1.67
C CYS A 55 -6.24 0.10 2.63
N GLY A 56 -5.86 -1.02 3.24
CA GLY A 56 -6.57 -1.57 4.39
C GLY A 56 -6.16 -0.93 5.71
N LYS A 57 -6.61 -1.52 6.81
CA LYS A 57 -6.33 -1.02 8.18
C LYS A 57 -4.97 -1.39 8.76
N GLY A 58 -4.34 -2.45 8.24
CA GLY A 58 -3.12 -3.05 8.80
C GLY A 58 -1.84 -2.35 8.35
N ASN A 59 -0.70 -2.98 8.63
CA ASN A 59 0.62 -2.46 8.24
C ASN A 59 0.75 -2.27 6.72
N ASN A 60 0.17 -3.15 5.90
CA ASN A 60 0.13 -2.97 4.44
C ASN A 60 -0.53 -1.64 4.05
N GLY A 61 -1.59 -1.21 4.75
CA GLY A 61 -2.19 0.10 4.53
C GLY A 61 -1.22 1.25 4.84
N GLY A 62 -0.42 1.10 5.89
CA GLY A 62 0.69 1.99 6.23
C GLY A 62 1.79 2.01 5.17
N ASP A 63 2.16 0.86 4.62
CA ASP A 63 3.11 0.75 3.51
C ASP A 63 2.59 1.48 2.27
N GLY A 64 1.29 1.36 1.96
CA GLY A 64 0.65 2.09 0.87
C GLY A 64 0.67 3.61 1.05
N LEU A 65 0.42 4.11 2.27
CA LEU A 65 0.54 5.54 2.60
C LEU A 65 1.98 6.05 2.46
N ALA A 66 2.95 5.28 2.97
CA ALA A 66 4.37 5.61 2.86
C ALA A 66 4.87 5.56 1.40
N ALA A 67 4.42 4.58 0.62
CA ALA A 67 4.71 4.46 -0.80
C ALA A 67 4.09 5.61 -1.58
N GLY A 68 2.85 5.99 -1.29
CA GLY A 68 2.20 7.17 -1.83
C GLY A 68 3.02 8.44 -1.61
N ARG A 69 3.57 8.63 -0.41
CA ARG A 69 4.48 9.76 -0.15
C ARG A 69 5.71 9.73 -1.06
N ARG A 70 6.34 8.56 -1.22
CA ARG A 70 7.52 8.41 -2.10
C ARG A 70 7.19 8.58 -3.58
N LEU A 71 5.98 8.22 -4.00
CA LEU A 71 5.49 8.46 -5.35
C LEU A 71 5.29 9.97 -5.60
N LEU A 72 4.81 10.73 -4.62
CA LEU A 72 4.79 12.20 -4.70
C LEU A 72 6.21 12.76 -4.89
N ASP A 73 7.19 12.28 -4.13
CA ASP A 73 8.60 12.70 -4.24
C ASP A 73 9.17 12.43 -5.64
N ALA A 74 8.66 11.40 -6.34
CA ALA A 74 9.04 11.05 -7.71
C ALA A 74 8.24 11.81 -8.80
N GLY A 75 7.34 12.73 -8.42
CA GLY A 75 6.50 13.50 -9.33
C GLY A 75 5.26 12.75 -9.84
N ALA A 76 4.95 11.57 -9.30
CA ALA A 76 3.72 10.85 -9.60
C ALA A 76 2.52 11.48 -8.87
N GLN A 77 1.31 11.05 -9.23
CA GLN A 77 0.05 11.55 -8.72
C GLN A 77 -0.75 10.41 -8.06
N PRO A 78 -0.34 9.97 -6.85
CA PRO A 78 -1.06 8.96 -6.11
C PRO A 78 -2.41 9.47 -5.61
N ARG A 79 -3.43 8.63 -5.70
CA ARG A 79 -4.72 8.77 -5.02
C ARG A 79 -4.90 7.57 -4.11
N ILE A 80 -5.22 7.82 -2.85
CA ILE A 80 -5.30 6.76 -1.84
C ILE A 80 -6.72 6.71 -1.27
N HIS A 81 -7.29 5.51 -1.21
CA HIS A 81 -8.50 5.26 -0.44
C HIS A 81 -8.19 4.36 0.76
N LEU A 82 -8.65 4.77 1.93
CA LEU A 82 -8.55 3.99 3.17
C LEU A 82 -9.86 3.24 3.38
N LEU A 83 -9.86 1.93 3.12
CA LEU A 83 -11.10 1.14 3.11
C LEU A 83 -11.77 1.05 4.49
N SER A 84 -10.98 1.13 5.57
CA SER A 84 -11.49 1.13 6.95
C SER A 84 -11.59 2.53 7.56
N GLY A 85 -11.44 3.58 6.76
CA GLY A 85 -11.34 4.96 7.24
C GLY A 85 -10.06 5.21 8.04
N GLU A 86 -9.89 6.46 8.47
CA GLU A 86 -8.72 6.88 9.25
C GLU A 86 -8.71 6.26 10.66
N ASP A 87 -9.88 6.16 11.28
CA ASP A 87 -10.06 5.59 12.62
C ASP A 87 -9.74 4.08 12.66
N GLY A 88 -9.72 3.43 11.50
CA GLY A 88 -9.34 2.03 11.38
C GLY A 88 -7.83 1.80 11.41
N LEU A 89 -7.00 2.83 11.20
CA LEU A 89 -5.55 2.67 11.08
C LEU A 89 -4.89 2.33 12.41
N GLY A 90 -3.94 1.40 12.37
CA GLY A 90 -2.98 1.20 13.46
C GLY A 90 -2.01 2.38 13.62
N GLU A 91 -1.25 2.39 14.71
CA GLU A 91 -0.30 3.47 15.06
C GLU A 91 0.63 3.86 13.89
N GLN A 92 1.21 2.86 13.23
CA GLN A 92 2.10 3.06 12.09
C GLN A 92 1.37 3.69 10.89
N GLY A 93 0.15 3.23 10.61
CA GLY A 93 -0.71 3.81 9.57
C GLY A 93 -1.06 5.27 9.86
N VAL A 94 -1.40 5.60 11.12
CA VAL A 94 -1.66 6.99 11.53
C VAL A 94 -0.44 7.86 11.33
N ALA A 95 0.76 7.38 11.70
CA ALA A 95 2.01 8.11 11.49
C ALA A 95 2.28 8.36 9.99
N GLN A 96 2.06 7.36 9.13
CA GLN A 96 2.25 7.52 7.69
C GLN A 96 1.19 8.39 7.03
N LEU A 97 -0.06 8.36 7.50
CA LEU A 97 -1.11 9.25 7.02
C LEU A 97 -0.75 10.71 7.29
N ARG A 98 -0.23 11.02 8.48
CA ARG A 98 0.26 12.37 8.82
C ARG A 98 1.38 12.81 7.87
N ARG A 99 2.36 11.94 7.60
CA ARG A 99 3.48 12.23 6.69
C ARG A 99 3.02 12.40 5.24
N TYR A 100 2.10 11.55 4.78
CA TYR A 100 1.52 11.62 3.43
C TYR A 100 0.79 12.95 3.22
N ARG A 101 -0.04 13.37 4.19
CA ARG A 101 -0.70 14.68 4.15
C ARG A 101 0.27 15.85 4.19
N ALA A 102 1.29 15.78 5.03
CA ALA A 102 2.32 16.82 5.11
C ALA A 102 3.09 16.99 3.78
N ALA A 103 3.20 15.93 2.98
CA ALA A 103 3.77 15.97 1.64
C ALA A 103 2.78 16.43 0.54
N GLY A 104 1.57 16.87 0.92
CA GLY A 104 0.53 17.31 -0.03
C GLY A 104 -0.34 16.17 -0.58
N GLY A 105 -0.21 14.97 -0.05
CA GLY A 105 -1.00 13.80 -0.43
C GLY A 105 -2.49 13.97 -0.15
N ARG A 106 -3.32 13.43 -1.05
CA ARG A 106 -4.78 13.49 -0.97
C ARG A 106 -5.37 12.09 -0.81
N LEU A 107 -6.37 11.99 0.05
CA LEU A 107 -7.24 10.81 0.14
C LEU A 107 -8.46 11.03 -0.75
N VAL A 108 -8.99 9.95 -1.30
CA VAL A 108 -10.27 9.94 -2.03
C VAL A 108 -11.32 9.15 -1.25
N ALA A 109 -12.58 9.53 -1.42
CA ALA A 109 -13.68 9.05 -0.59
C ALA A 109 -14.11 7.62 -0.97
N ALA A 110 -14.02 7.25 -2.25
CA ALA A 110 -14.42 5.93 -2.73
C ALA A 110 -13.28 5.17 -3.42
N ALA A 111 -13.28 3.85 -3.28
CA ALA A 111 -12.36 2.95 -3.98
C ALA A 111 -12.46 3.09 -5.51
N ALA A 112 -13.65 3.35 -6.06
CA ALA A 112 -13.83 3.55 -7.49
C ALA A 112 -13.05 4.77 -8.02
N GLU A 113 -12.97 5.85 -7.24
CA GLU A 113 -12.23 7.08 -7.61
C GLU A 113 -10.70 6.86 -7.66
N VAL A 114 -10.21 5.85 -6.94
CA VAL A 114 -8.80 5.43 -6.98
C VAL A 114 -8.45 4.81 -8.33
N LEU A 115 -9.34 3.96 -8.85
CA LEU A 115 -9.12 3.22 -10.09
C LEU A 115 -9.43 4.05 -11.34
N ASP A 116 -10.28 5.07 -11.20
CA ASP A 116 -10.70 5.92 -12.30
C ASP A 116 -9.54 6.77 -12.84
N GLY A 117 -9.20 6.50 -14.11
CA GLY A 117 -8.08 7.13 -14.80
C GLY A 117 -6.71 6.84 -14.18
N ALA A 118 -6.56 5.83 -13.32
CA ALA A 118 -5.24 5.38 -12.88
C ALA A 118 -4.50 4.68 -14.04
N ASP A 119 -3.19 4.89 -14.09
CA ASP A 119 -2.27 4.18 -15.00
C ASP A 119 -1.77 2.88 -14.35
N VAL A 120 -1.55 2.91 -13.03
CA VAL A 120 -1.15 1.76 -12.20
C VAL A 120 -2.01 1.71 -10.94
N ALA A 121 -2.46 0.53 -10.54
CA ALA A 121 -3.14 0.33 -9.25
C ALA A 121 -2.25 -0.45 -8.27
N VAL A 122 -2.44 -0.23 -6.97
CA VAL A 122 -1.68 -0.88 -5.90
C VAL A 122 -2.63 -1.46 -4.86
N ASP A 123 -2.54 -2.78 -4.65
CA ASP A 123 -3.22 -3.49 -3.59
C ASP A 123 -2.40 -3.39 -2.29
N CYS A 124 -2.93 -2.65 -1.32
CA CYS A 124 -2.42 -2.57 0.05
C CYS A 124 -3.52 -2.93 1.07
N LEU A 125 -4.44 -3.80 0.68
CA LEU A 125 -5.67 -4.10 1.42
C LEU A 125 -5.44 -5.07 2.58
N LEU A 126 -4.87 -6.24 2.30
CA LEU A 126 -4.74 -7.34 3.26
C LEU A 126 -3.28 -7.78 3.36
N GLY A 127 -2.80 -7.94 4.59
CA GLY A 127 -1.47 -8.49 4.87
C GLY A 127 -1.52 -9.94 5.33
N THR A 128 -0.36 -10.47 5.71
CA THR A 128 -0.15 -11.87 6.08
C THR A 128 -0.87 -12.30 7.38
N GLY A 129 -1.43 -11.36 8.15
CA GLY A 129 -2.18 -11.63 9.37
C GLY A 129 -3.66 -11.99 9.17
N VAL A 130 -4.14 -12.03 7.93
CA VAL A 130 -5.54 -12.31 7.60
C VAL A 130 -5.69 -13.78 7.19
N SER A 131 -6.76 -14.42 7.64
CA SER A 131 -7.06 -15.82 7.33
C SER A 131 -8.49 -15.99 6.82
N GLY A 132 -8.67 -16.88 5.85
CA GLY A 132 -9.97 -17.16 5.23
C GLY A 132 -10.32 -16.17 4.11
N GLU A 133 -11.53 -16.31 3.57
CA GLU A 133 -12.03 -15.47 2.48
C GLU A 133 -12.14 -13.99 2.88
N PRO A 134 -11.81 -13.05 1.97
CA PRO A 134 -12.06 -11.63 2.20
C PRO A 134 -13.53 -11.38 2.53
N ARG A 135 -13.77 -10.60 3.58
CA ARG A 135 -15.13 -10.16 3.97
C ARG A 135 -15.44 -8.82 3.34
N GLU A 136 -16.72 -8.46 3.26
CA GLU A 136 -17.09 -7.12 2.84
C GLU A 136 -16.54 -6.04 3.81
N PRO A 137 -16.15 -4.85 3.31
CA PRO A 137 -16.18 -4.42 1.90
C PRO A 137 -14.93 -4.83 1.09
N TYR A 138 -14.01 -5.61 1.65
CA TYR A 138 -12.75 -6.00 0.99
C TYR A 138 -13.00 -6.89 -0.24
N ALA A 139 -13.93 -7.84 -0.16
CA ALA A 139 -14.26 -8.71 -1.28
C ALA A 139 -14.70 -7.92 -2.53
N THR A 140 -15.63 -6.97 -2.36
CA THR A 140 -16.07 -6.08 -3.44
C THR A 140 -14.91 -5.29 -4.06
N VAL A 141 -14.05 -4.71 -3.23
CA VAL A 141 -12.93 -3.88 -3.72
C VAL A 141 -11.87 -4.72 -4.44
N ILE A 142 -11.57 -5.92 -3.92
CA ILE A 142 -10.65 -6.86 -4.56
C ILE A 142 -11.20 -7.30 -5.92
N GLY A 143 -12.49 -7.60 -6.02
CA GLY A 143 -13.16 -7.92 -7.29
C GLY A 143 -13.00 -6.79 -8.31
N ALA A 144 -13.30 -5.56 -7.91
CA ALA A 144 -13.15 -4.38 -8.78
C ALA A 144 -11.69 -4.14 -9.23
N LEU A 145 -10.71 -4.38 -8.34
CA LEU A 145 -9.30 -4.28 -8.69
C LEU A 145 -8.87 -5.37 -9.68
N ASN A 146 -9.32 -6.61 -9.48
CA ASN A 146 -9.04 -7.71 -10.39
C ASN A 146 -9.59 -7.44 -11.80
N ASP A 147 -10.84 -6.97 -11.89
CA ASP A 147 -11.46 -6.60 -13.16
C ASP A 147 -10.68 -5.48 -13.86
N TRP A 148 -10.29 -4.44 -13.10
CA TRP A 148 -9.48 -3.33 -13.61
C TRP A 148 -8.09 -3.80 -14.10
N GLY A 149 -7.48 -4.73 -13.38
CA GLY A 149 -6.14 -5.27 -13.65
C GLY A 149 -6.06 -6.17 -14.90
N THR A 150 -7.18 -6.55 -15.51
CA THR A 150 -7.20 -7.31 -16.76
C THR A 150 -6.65 -6.52 -17.95
N ALA A 151 -6.78 -5.19 -17.93
CA ALA A 151 -6.39 -4.30 -19.01
C ALA A 151 -5.20 -3.39 -18.66
N ARG A 152 -4.81 -3.33 -17.38
CA ARG A 152 -3.86 -2.35 -16.85
C ARG A 152 -2.99 -2.97 -15.75
N PRO A 153 -1.77 -2.45 -15.54
CA PRO A 153 -0.88 -3.00 -14.54
C PRO A 153 -1.35 -2.77 -13.10
N ALA A 154 -1.36 -3.83 -12.29
CA ALA A 154 -1.55 -3.77 -10.85
C ALA A 154 -0.30 -4.29 -10.11
N VAL A 155 0.00 -3.70 -8.96
CA VAL A 155 1.08 -4.13 -8.04
C VAL A 155 0.43 -4.57 -6.73
N VAL A 156 0.86 -5.72 -6.19
CA VAL A 156 0.39 -6.22 -4.89
C VAL A 156 1.50 -6.04 -3.87
N ALA A 157 1.18 -5.46 -2.71
CA ALA A 157 2.10 -5.19 -1.62
C ALA A 157 2.21 -6.34 -0.62
#